data_AF-A0A1G8SWJ3-F1
#
_entry.id   AF-A0A1G8SWJ3-F1
#
_cell.length_a   1.000
_cell.length_b   1.000
_cell.length_c   1.000
_cell.angle_alpha   90.00
_cell.angle_beta   90.00
_cell.angle_gamma   90.00
#
_symmetry.space_group_name_H-M   'P 1'
#
loop_
_entity.id
_entity.type
_entity.pdbx_description
1 polymer ?
#
loop_
_entity_poly.entity_id
_entity_poly.type
_entity_poly.pdbx_seq_one_letter_code
_entity_poly.pdbx_strand_id
1 'polypeptide(L)'
;MCSLLAYRARSLKIDLCFVEEVSIISDHISADEYKKLKNKSLINTFITIPISVVVPLYFFASLIEGELIPFNDFLGPIAAVYIVSSLIWIFTNTDKRIKREKRIEFKKKNKSKKRVVIENSIFTLLFILLFAYAIFLT
;
A
#
# COMPACT_ATOMS: atom_id res chain seq x y z
N MET A 1 26.54 -23.33 -11.03
CA MET A 1 26.57 -21.96 -11.63
C MET A 1 25.51 -21.70 -12.70
N CYS A 2 25.07 -22.68 -13.51
CA CYS A 2 24.06 -22.46 -14.57
C CYS A 2 22.64 -22.09 -14.09
N SER A 3 22.26 -22.42 -12.86
CA SER A 3 20.93 -22.10 -12.30
C SER A 3 20.73 -20.61 -12.00
N LEU A 4 21.80 -19.88 -11.67
CA LEU A 4 21.73 -18.46 -11.30
C LEU A 4 21.53 -17.55 -12.53
N LEU A 5 22.12 -17.93 -13.67
CA LEU A 5 21.95 -17.23 -14.95
C LEU A 5 20.54 -17.41 -15.52
N ALA A 6 19.95 -18.61 -15.38
CA ALA A 6 18.58 -18.88 -15.81
C ALA A 6 17.55 -18.08 -15.00
N TYR A 7 17.77 -17.90 -13.70
CA TYR A 7 16.90 -17.10 -12.84
C TYR A 7 16.98 -15.60 -13.19
N ARG A 8 18.20 -15.09 -13.43
CA ARG A 8 18.43 -13.69 -13.82
C ARG A 8 17.82 -13.36 -15.17
N ALA A 9 17.91 -14.27 -16.15
CA ALA A 9 17.28 -14.12 -17.46
C ALA A 9 15.74 -14.14 -17.38
N ARG A 10 15.16 -14.95 -16.48
CA ARG A 10 13.71 -15.00 -16.27
C ARG A 10 13.19 -13.74 -15.58
N SER A 11 13.94 -13.20 -14.61
CA SER A 11 13.65 -11.89 -14.00
C SER A 11 13.71 -10.76 -15.02
N LEU A 12 14.76 -10.71 -15.84
CA LEU A 12 14.91 -9.69 -16.89
C LEU A 12 13.82 -9.77 -17.95
N LYS A 13 13.33 -10.98 -18.27
CA LYS A 13 12.23 -11.17 -19.22
C LYS A 13 10.88 -10.75 -18.63
N ILE A 14 10.67 -10.97 -17.33
CA ILE A 14 9.51 -10.43 -16.60
C ILE A 14 9.58 -8.91 -16.56
N ASP A 15 10.75 -8.33 -16.28
CA ASP A 15 10.95 -6.88 -16.30
C ASP A 15 10.77 -6.28 -17.69
N LEU A 16 11.25 -6.94 -18.76
CA LEU A 16 11.02 -6.48 -20.14
C LEU A 16 9.55 -6.58 -20.55
N CYS A 17 8.86 -7.70 -20.28
CA CYS A 17 7.41 -7.80 -20.52
C CYS A 17 6.63 -6.76 -19.69
N PHE A 18 7.09 -6.47 -18.48
CA PHE A 18 6.49 -5.45 -17.62
C PHE A 18 6.73 -4.04 -18.17
N VAL A 19 7.90 -3.77 -18.74
CA VAL A 19 8.23 -2.50 -19.42
C VAL A 19 7.46 -2.36 -20.74
N GLU A 20 7.24 -3.46 -21.46
CA GLU A 20 6.54 -3.48 -22.74
C GLU A 20 5.01 -3.35 -22.57
N GLU A 21 4.39 -4.03 -21.59
CA GLU A 21 3.00 -3.76 -21.17
C GLU A 21 2.81 -2.32 -20.67
N VAL A 22 3.84 -1.75 -20.05
CA VAL A 22 3.85 -0.36 -19.57
C VAL A 22 3.85 0.65 -20.72
N SER A 23 4.40 0.31 -21.88
CA SER A 23 4.41 1.18 -23.07
C SER A 23 3.06 1.22 -23.80
N ILE A 24 2.19 0.23 -23.58
CA ILE A 24 0.87 0.12 -24.24
C ILE A 24 -0.23 0.85 -23.43
N ILE A 25 0.06 1.23 -22.18
CA ILE A 25 -0.79 2.18 -21.45
C ILE A 25 -0.58 3.55 -22.08
N SER A 26 -1.43 3.89 -23.05
CA SER A 26 -1.57 5.23 -23.64
C SER A 26 -1.09 6.31 -22.66
N ASP A 27 0.02 6.96 -23.01
CA ASP A 27 0.59 8.08 -22.25
C ASP A 27 -0.38 9.27 -22.17
N HIS A 28 -1.43 9.24 -22.98
CA HIS A 28 -2.52 10.20 -22.91
C HIS A 28 -3.46 9.86 -21.74
N ILE A 29 -3.40 10.68 -20.69
CA ILE A 29 -4.36 10.69 -19.59
C ILE A 29 -5.27 11.90 -19.83
N SER A 30 -6.58 11.69 -19.91
CA SER A 30 -7.51 12.82 -20.02
C SER A 30 -7.44 13.70 -18.76
N ALA A 31 -7.73 15.00 -18.89
CA ALA A 31 -7.66 15.93 -17.75
C ALA A 31 -8.54 15.48 -16.56
N ASP A 32 -9.70 14.88 -16.84
CA ASP A 32 -10.62 14.35 -15.83
C ASP A 32 -10.05 13.10 -15.13
N GLU A 33 -9.44 12.19 -15.88
CA GLU A 33 -8.81 10.99 -15.33
C GLU A 33 -7.56 11.37 -14.50
N TYR A 34 -6.79 12.35 -14.95
CA TYR A 34 -5.64 12.89 -14.21
C TYR A 34 -6.08 13.48 -12.86
N LYS A 35 -7.14 14.30 -12.85
CA LYS A 35 -7.68 14.90 -11.63
C LYS A 35 -8.15 13.82 -10.65
N LYS A 36 -8.84 12.79 -11.14
CA LYS A 36 -9.30 11.66 -10.32
C LYS A 36 -8.13 10.89 -9.71
N LEU A 37 -7.11 10.55 -10.50
CA LEU A 37 -5.92 9.83 -10.03
C LEU A 37 -5.09 10.67 -9.04
N LYS A 38 -4.99 11.98 -9.26
CA LYS A 38 -4.34 12.91 -8.33
C LYS A 38 -5.05 12.92 -6.98
N ASN A 39 -6.38 13.09 -6.96
CA ASN A 39 -7.16 13.07 -5.72
C ASN A 39 -7.03 11.74 -4.98
N LYS A 40 -7.07 10.63 -5.73
CA LYS A 40 -6.88 9.31 -5.15
C LYS A 40 -5.49 9.13 -4.54
N SER A 41 -4.44 9.61 -5.22
CA SER A 41 -3.08 9.57 -4.70
C SER A 41 -2.91 10.42 -3.44
N LEU A 42 -3.56 11.58 -3.37
CA LEU A 42 -3.59 12.43 -2.18
C LEU A 42 -4.24 11.70 -1.00
N ILE A 43 -5.44 11.16 -1.18
CA ILE A 43 -6.14 10.38 -0.16
C ILE A 43 -5.27 9.20 0.32
N ASN A 44 -4.69 8.46 -0.62
CA ASN A 44 -3.85 7.31 -0.27
C ASN A 44 -2.61 7.73 0.54
N THR A 45 -2.03 8.90 0.26
CA THR A 45 -0.81 9.36 0.94
C THR A 45 -1.05 10.02 2.27
N PHE A 46 -2.12 10.80 2.40
CA PHE A 46 -2.38 11.59 3.60
C PHE A 46 -3.41 10.95 4.53
N ILE A 47 -4.12 9.91 4.08
CA ILE A 47 -5.12 9.23 4.90
C ILE A 47 -4.73 7.75 5.03
N THR A 48 -4.65 7.03 3.91
CA THR A 48 -4.46 5.57 3.95
C THR A 48 -3.09 5.18 4.53
N ILE A 49 -2.00 5.79 4.07
CA ILE A 49 -0.65 5.50 4.59
C ILE A 49 -0.55 5.82 6.09
N PRO A 50 -0.92 7.02 6.57
CA PRO A 50 -0.86 7.34 7.98
C PRO A 50 -1.66 6.37 8.85
N ILE A 51 -2.91 6.05 8.46
CA ILE A 51 -3.74 5.07 9.18
C ILE A 51 -3.07 3.70 9.19
N SER A 52 -2.52 3.24 8.06
CA SER A 52 -1.87 1.93 7.96
C SER A 52 -0.59 1.81 8.80
N VAL A 53 0.01 2.92 9.20
CA VAL A 53 1.19 2.93 10.07
C VAL A 53 0.78 3.09 11.53
N VAL A 54 -0.10 4.05 11.83
CA VAL A 54 -0.52 4.39 13.20
C VAL A 54 -1.34 3.26 13.83
N VAL A 55 -2.28 2.65 13.09
CA VAL A 55 -3.17 1.62 13.65
C VAL A 55 -2.39 0.39 14.11
N PRO A 56 -1.51 -0.23 13.30
CA PRO A 56 -0.71 -1.35 13.78
C PRO A 56 0.24 -0.98 14.92
N LEU A 57 0.83 0.21 14.90
CA LEU A 57 1.68 0.70 15.99
C LEU A 57 0.89 0.80 17.31
N TYR A 58 -0.34 1.30 17.26
CA TYR A 58 -1.22 1.38 18.42
C TYR A 58 -1.55 0.00 19.00
N PHE A 59 -1.98 -0.94 18.14
CA PHE A 59 -2.29 -2.30 18.58
C PHE A 59 -1.05 -3.03 19.11
N PHE A 60 0.10 -2.86 18.46
CA PHE A 60 1.34 -3.49 18.89
C PHE A 60 1.81 -2.98 20.25
N ALA A 61 1.77 -1.67 20.46
CA ALA A 61 2.12 -1.07 21.74
C ALA A 61 1.14 -1.48 22.85
N SER A 62 -0.17 -1.47 22.56
CA SER A 62 -1.19 -1.94 23.52
C SER A 62 -1.00 -3.42 23.89
N LEU A 63 -0.57 -4.25 22.93
CA LEU A 63 -0.31 -5.67 23.17
C LEU A 63 0.94 -5.90 24.04
N ILE A 64 1.93 -5.01 23.97
CA ILE A 64 3.12 -5.05 24.84
C ILE A 64 2.77 -4.62 26.26
N GLU A 65 1.99 -3.55 26.40
CA GLU A 65 1.63 -2.99 27.71
C GLU A 65 0.52 -3.80 28.41
N GLY A 66 -0.20 -4.66 27.68
CA GLY A 66 -1.29 -5.48 28.21
C GLY A 66 -2.58 -4.68 28.47
N GLU A 67 -2.57 -3.37 28.20
CA GLU A 67 -3.69 -2.46 28.36
C GLU A 67 -3.80 -1.53 27.14
N LEU A 68 -4.98 -0.92 26.93
CA LEU A 68 -5.17 0.05 25.85
C LEU A 68 -4.47 1.37 26.21
N ILE A 69 -3.46 1.73 25.42
CA ILE A 69 -2.70 2.95 25.64
C ILE A 69 -3.58 4.18 25.42
N PRO A 70 -3.52 5.21 26.29
CA PRO A 70 -4.24 6.45 26.07
C PRO A 70 -3.86 7.10 24.74
N PHE A 71 -4.87 7.50 23.97
CA PHE A 71 -4.69 8.07 22.63
C PHE A 71 -3.80 9.33 22.61
N ASN A 72 -3.70 10.04 23.73
CA ASN A 72 -2.89 11.25 23.87
C ASN A 72 -1.39 10.96 23.62
N ASP A 73 -0.90 9.80 24.03
CA ASP A 73 0.49 9.40 23.88
C ASP A 73 0.84 9.08 22.42
N PHE A 74 -0.18 8.88 21.58
CA PHE A 74 -0.04 8.64 20.15
C PHE A 74 -0.07 9.91 19.29
N LEU A 75 -0.37 11.08 19.85
CA LEU A 75 -0.39 12.34 19.09
C LEU A 75 0.97 12.69 18.49
N GLY A 76 2.06 12.45 19.23
CA GLY A 76 3.43 12.65 18.76
C GLY A 76 3.78 11.78 17.55
N PRO A 77 3.65 10.45 17.66
CA PRO A 77 3.83 9.53 16.53
C PRO A 77 2.94 9.85 15.32
N ILE A 78 1.67 10.21 15.55
CA ILE A 78 0.75 10.64 14.48
C ILE A 78 1.33 11.85 13.74
N ALA A 79 1.72 12.90 14.47
CA ALA A 79 2.31 14.10 13.88
C ALA A 79 3.57 13.78 13.08
N ALA A 80 4.46 12.92 13.60
CA ALA A 80 5.66 12.49 12.91
C ALA A 80 5.34 11.79 11.57
N VAL A 81 4.35 10.89 11.55
CA VAL A 81 3.92 10.20 10.32
C VAL A 81 3.39 11.18 9.27
N TYR A 82 2.63 12.20 9.68
CA TYR A 82 2.16 13.24 8.77
C TYR A 82 3.29 14.12 8.21
N ILE A 83 4.28 14.48 9.04
CA ILE A 83 5.48 15.22 8.59
C ILE A 83 6.24 14.39 7.55
N VAL A 84 6.53 13.13 7.84
CA VAL A 84 7.22 12.22 6.91
C VAL A 84 6.43 12.04 5.61
N SER A 85 5.11 11.85 5.71
CA SER A 85 4.24 11.69 4.54
C SER A 85 4.26 12.95 3.65
N SER A 86 4.32 14.14 4.27
CA SER A 86 4.44 15.42 3.57
C SER A 86 5.79 15.59 2.90
N LEU A 87 6.89 15.25 3.58
CA LEU A 87 8.23 15.28 2.99
C LEU A 87 8.31 14.34 1.78
N ILE A 88 7.85 13.10 1.92
CA ILE A 88 7.80 12.13 0.83
C ILE A 88 6.97 12.68 -0.34
N TRP A 89 5.84 13.34 -0.06
CA TRP A 89 5.01 13.94 -1.09
C TRP A 89 5.76 15.03 -1.86
N ILE A 90 6.46 15.93 -1.16
CA ILE A 90 7.23 17.04 -1.78
C ILE A 90 8.39 16.50 -2.63
N PHE A 91 9.15 15.51 -2.12
CA PHE A 91 10.29 14.94 -2.84
C PHE A 91 9.89 14.04 -4.01
N THR A 92 8.64 13.56 -4.06
CA THR A 92 8.19 12.66 -5.11
C THR A 92 7.47 13.41 -6.23
N ASN A 93 7.98 13.30 -7.45
CA ASN A 93 7.32 13.88 -8.62
C ASN A 93 5.88 13.35 -8.79
N THR A 94 4.91 14.28 -8.88
CA THR A 94 3.48 14.00 -8.99
C THR A 94 3.14 13.16 -10.22
N ASP A 95 3.80 13.38 -11.36
CA ASP A 95 3.53 12.62 -12.59
C ASP A 95 3.97 11.17 -12.48
N LYS A 96 5.08 10.90 -11.78
CA LYS A 96 5.51 9.52 -11.47
C LYS A 96 4.48 8.82 -10.59
N ARG A 97 3.86 9.52 -9.64
CA ARG A 97 2.80 8.96 -8.77
C ARG A 97 1.52 8.65 -9.54
N ILE A 98 1.10 9.54 -10.43
CA ILE A 98 -0.11 9.34 -11.25
C ILE A 98 0.09 8.16 -12.21
N LYS A 99 1.26 8.05 -12.85
CA LYS A 99 1.61 6.87 -13.66
C LYS A 99 1.60 5.58 -12.82
N ARG A 100 2.05 5.62 -11.56
CA ARG A 100 2.02 4.47 -10.65
C ARG A 100 0.60 4.08 -10.25
N GLU A 101 -0.26 5.03 -9.91
CA GLU A 101 -1.68 4.81 -9.60
C GLU A 101 -2.42 4.19 -10.80
N LYS A 102 -2.19 4.70 -12.02
CA LYS A 102 -2.76 4.12 -13.25
C LYS A 102 -2.33 2.66 -13.44
N ARG A 103 -1.05 2.33 -13.20
CA ARG A 103 -0.56 0.94 -13.24
C ARG A 103 -1.22 0.06 -12.17
N ILE A 104 -1.40 0.57 -10.95
CA ILE A 104 -2.06 -0.16 -9.87
C ILE A 104 -3.52 -0.44 -10.23
N GLU A 105 -4.24 0.54 -10.77
CA GLU A 105 -5.62 0.34 -11.23
C GLU A 105 -5.71 -0.67 -12.37
N PHE A 106 -4.81 -0.59 -13.35
CA PHE A 106 -4.76 -1.56 -14.44
C PHE A 106 -4.50 -2.97 -13.92
N LYS A 107 -3.49 -3.15 -13.05
CA LYS A 107 -3.22 -4.43 -12.39
C LYS A 107 -4.40 -4.94 -11.57
N LYS A 108 -5.12 -4.05 -10.86
CA LYS A 108 -6.29 -4.43 -10.06
C LYS A 108 -7.45 -4.87 -10.95
N LYS A 109 -7.66 -4.21 -12.10
CA LYS A 109 -8.66 -4.63 -13.10
C LYS A 109 -8.31 -5.97 -13.74
N ASN A 110 -7.01 -6.25 -13.93
CA ASN A 110 -6.53 -7.50 -14.52
C ASN A 110 -6.39 -8.65 -13.51
N LYS A 111 -6.50 -8.39 -12.19
CA LYS A 111 -6.52 -9.45 -11.18
C LYS A 111 -7.84 -10.24 -11.29
N SER A 112 -7.72 -11.56 -11.37
CA SER A 112 -8.90 -12.46 -11.36
C SER A 112 -9.71 -12.30 -10.07
N LYS A 113 -11.05 -12.21 -10.23
CA LYS A 113 -12.01 -12.05 -9.12
C LYS A 113 -11.81 -13.09 -8.01
N LYS A 114 -11.48 -14.34 -8.38
CA LYS A 114 -11.23 -15.43 -7.42
C LYS A 114 -10.02 -15.16 -6.52
N ARG A 115 -8.96 -14.55 -7.06
CA ARG A 115 -7.73 -14.24 -6.29
C ARG A 115 -7.97 -13.12 -5.28
N VAL A 116 -8.79 -12.13 -5.64
CA VAL A 116 -9.17 -11.03 -4.74
C VAL A 116 -9.97 -11.55 -3.54
N VAL A 117 -10.93 -12.47 -3.77
CA VAL A 117 -11.75 -13.06 -2.69
C VAL A 117 -10.90 -13.85 -1.72
N ILE A 118 -9.94 -14.65 -2.22
CA ILE A 118 -9.04 -15.45 -1.36
C ILE A 118 -8.13 -14.54 -0.52
N GLU A 119 -7.49 -13.53 -1.15
CA GLU A 119 -6.65 -12.55 -0.43
C GLU A 119 -7.45 -11.87 0.69
N ASN A 120 -8.70 -11.44 0.39
CA ASN A 120 -9.54 -10.78 1.39
C ASN A 120 -9.96 -11.74 2.51
N SER A 121 -10.35 -12.98 2.19
CA SER A 121 -10.78 -13.96 3.18
C SER A 121 -9.67 -14.31 4.17
N ILE A 122 -8.43 -14.46 3.69
CA ILE A 122 -7.26 -14.70 4.55
C ILE A 122 -7.01 -13.49 5.45
N PHE A 123 -7.09 -12.28 4.90
CA PHE A 123 -6.89 -11.05 5.66
C PHE A 123 -7.93 -10.90 6.77
N THR A 124 -9.21 -11.15 6.47
CA THR A 124 -10.29 -11.12 7.47
C THR A 124 -10.08 -12.16 8.56
N LEU A 125 -9.65 -13.37 8.21
CA LEU A 125 -9.43 -14.45 9.17
C LEU A 125 -8.27 -14.12 10.13
N LEU A 126 -7.17 -13.57 9.61
CA LEU A 126 -6.06 -13.05 10.42
C LEU A 126 -6.51 -11.93 11.35
N PHE A 127 -7.35 -11.02 10.86
CA PHE A 127 -7.85 -9.90 11.65
C PHE A 127 -8.73 -10.37 12.81
N ILE A 128 -9.61 -11.36 12.58
CA ILE A 128 -10.44 -11.97 13.62
C ILE A 128 -9.58 -12.68 14.66
N LEU A 129 -8.56 -13.43 14.23
CA LEU A 129 -7.60 -14.09 15.14
C LEU A 129 -6.87 -13.09 16.02
N LEU A 130 -6.42 -11.97 15.46
CA LEU A 130 -5.76 -10.90 16.20
C LEU A 130 -6.70 -10.29 17.25
N PHE A 131 -7.95 -10.02 16.87
CA PHE A 131 -8.96 -9.47 17.76
C PHE A 131 -9.35 -10.43 18.89
N ALA A 132 -9.55 -11.71 18.55
CA ALA A 132 -9.85 -12.75 19.52
C ALA A 132 -8.70 -12.94 20.52
N TYR A 133 -7.45 -12.89 20.05
CA TYR A 133 -6.28 -12.96 20.90
C TYR A 133 -6.19 -11.75 21.84
N ALA A 134 -6.41 -10.53 21.34
CA ALA A 134 -6.42 -9.32 22.15
C ALA A 134 -7.50 -9.39 23.25
N ILE A 135 -8.72 -9.82 22.92
CA ILE A 135 -9.82 -9.97 23.90
C ILE A 135 -9.52 -11.06 24.92
N PHE A 136 -8.88 -12.16 24.51
CA PHE A 136 -8.56 -13.26 25.44
C PHE A 136 -7.41 -12.92 26.40
N LEU A 137 -6.54 -11.97 26.03
CA LEU A 137 -5.44 -11.50 26.87
C LEU A 137 -5.84 -10.41 27.87
N THR A 138 -6.99 -9.75 27.65
CA THR A 138 -7.55 -8.71 28.52
C THR A 138 -8.50 -9.34 29.54
#